data_AF-A0A7S2EAI8-F1
#
_entry.id   AF-A0A7S2EAI8-F1
#
_cell.length_a   1.000
_cell.length_b   1.000
_cell.length_c   1.000
_cell.angle_alpha   90.00
_cell.angle_beta   90.00
_cell.angle_gamma   90.00
#
_symmetry.space_group_name_H-M   'P 1'
#
loop_
_entity.id
_entity.type
_entity.pdbx_description
1 polymer ?
#
loop_
_entity_poly.entity_id
_entity_poly.type
_entity_poly.pdbx_seq_one_letter_code
_entity_poly.pdbx_strand_id
1 'polypeptide(L)'
;TEEEKTWCIELRKYRKWFICLIIGSIAVAVTVTIVATKTSSGERPIAESTFPPTTAPTSAKQGKLQKALFSDYEILPHSAQSSALSWLADVDNIPNLSNDRLKQRFALATLYYSTNGETAWKSQLNFLTDMHECEWNDGTSGTVLGVAFCDENGMVTELNFSKITSTLFHIW
;
A
#
# COMPACT_ATOMS: atom_id res chain seq x y z
N THR A 1 -37.10 37.33 6.67
CA THR A 1 -37.63 38.61 6.10
C THR A 1 -37.02 38.83 4.72
N GLU A 2 -37.65 39.59 3.81
CA GLU A 2 -37.10 39.82 2.45
C GLU A 2 -35.68 40.44 2.46
N GLU A 3 -35.29 41.08 3.56
CA GLU A 3 -33.92 41.57 3.79
C GLU A 3 -32.86 40.46 3.94
N GLU A 4 -33.19 39.27 4.47
CA GLU A 4 -32.21 38.18 4.65
C GLU A 4 -31.77 37.53 3.34
N LYS A 5 -32.66 37.51 2.33
CA LYS A 5 -32.37 36.90 1.04
C LYS A 5 -31.33 37.70 0.25
N THR A 6 -31.33 39.02 0.41
CA THR A 6 -30.41 39.94 -0.28
C THR A 6 -28.97 39.73 0.18
N TRP A 7 -28.75 39.49 1.48
CA TRP A 7 -27.42 39.23 2.04
C TRP A 7 -26.77 37.96 1.50
N CYS A 8 -27.56 36.89 1.32
CA CYS A 8 -27.06 35.61 0.81
C CYS A 8 -26.63 35.68 -0.67
N ILE A 9 -27.23 36.55 -1.48
CA ILE A 9 -26.89 36.70 -2.90
C ILE A 9 -25.60 37.50 -3.05
N GLU A 10 -25.45 38.58 -2.28
CA GLU A 10 -24.21 39.38 -2.29
C GLU A 10 -23.01 38.58 -1.78
N LEU A 11 -23.15 37.84 -0.67
CA LEU A 11 -22.07 37.00 -0.13
C LEU A 11 -21.55 35.94 -1.13
N ARG A 12 -22.40 35.40 -2.01
CA ARG A 12 -21.98 34.46 -3.06
C ARG A 12 -21.13 35.10 -4.15
N LYS A 13 -21.37 36.39 -4.42
CA LYS A 13 -20.62 37.17 -5.42
C LYS A 13 -19.22 37.49 -4.91
N TYR A 14 -19.12 37.91 -3.65
CA TYR A 14 -17.83 38.17 -2.98
C TYR A 14 -17.03 36.89 -2.73
N ARG A 15 -17.68 35.75 -2.45
CA ARG A 15 -16.98 34.46 -2.23
C ARG A 15 -16.21 33.98 -3.46
N LYS A 16 -16.78 34.15 -4.66
CA LYS A 16 -16.08 33.78 -5.92
C LYS A 16 -14.88 34.70 -6.19
N TRP A 17 -15.01 35.99 -5.90
CA TRP A 17 -13.94 36.96 -6.09
C TRP A 17 -12.78 36.74 -5.11
N PHE A 18 -13.09 36.45 -3.84
CA PHE A 18 -12.09 36.14 -2.81
C PHE A 18 -11.30 34.86 -3.13
N ILE A 19 -11.95 33.80 -3.62
CA ILE A 19 -11.27 32.56 -4.01
C ILE A 19 -10.26 32.80 -5.15
N CYS A 20 -10.62 33.61 -6.16
CA CYS A 20 -9.71 33.96 -7.25
C CYS A 20 -8.50 34.79 -6.78
N LEU A 21 -8.70 35.72 -5.83
CA LEU A 21 -7.60 36.51 -5.26
C LEU A 21 -6.62 35.65 -4.46
N ILE A 22 -7.12 34.70 -3.67
CA ILE A 22 -6.27 33.78 -2.90
C ILE A 22 -5.44 32.88 -3.84
N ILE A 23 -6.06 32.28 -4.86
CA ILE A 23 -5.36 31.42 -5.83
C ILE A 23 -4.30 32.20 -6.62
N GLY A 24 -4.61 33.44 -7.04
CA GLY A 24 -3.66 34.32 -7.73
C GLY A 24 -2.43 34.67 -6.86
N SER A 25 -2.63 34.89 -5.55
CA SER A 25 -1.53 35.20 -4.63
C SER A 25 -0.56 34.04 -4.39
N ILE A 26 -1.06 32.80 -4.36
CA ILE A 26 -0.24 31.59 -4.17
C ILE A 26 0.68 31.36 -5.40
N ALA A 27 0.20 31.64 -6.61
CA ALA A 27 1.00 31.48 -7.83
C ALA A 27 2.21 32.43 -7.90
N VAL A 28 2.12 33.63 -7.32
CA VAL A 28 3.22 34.61 -7.28
C VAL A 28 4.27 34.26 -6.21
N ALA A 29 3.88 33.61 -5.11
CA ALA A 29 4.81 33.19 -4.07
C ALA A 29 5.71 32.01 -4.51
N VAL A 30 5.21 31.13 -5.38
CA VAL A 30 5.94 29.94 -5.87
C VAL A 30 7.03 30.31 -6.90
N THR A 31 6.89 31.41 -7.63
CA THR A 31 7.92 31.82 -8.61
C THR A 31 9.13 32.50 -7.97
N VAL A 32 8.98 33.12 -6.80
CA VAL A 32 10.07 33.84 -6.10
C VAL A 32 11.02 32.90 -5.35
N THR A 33 10.58 31.68 -4.99
CA THR A 33 11.42 30.74 -4.22
C THR A 33 12.39 29.91 -5.06
N ILE A 34 12.19 29.79 -6.38
CA ILE A 34 13.06 28.95 -7.24
C ILE A 34 14.41 29.61 -7.57
N VAL A 35 14.56 30.93 -7.38
CA VAL A 35 15.75 31.67 -7.85
C VAL A 35 16.89 31.76 -6.80
N ALA A 36 16.66 31.41 -5.53
CA ALA A 36 17.64 31.62 -4.45
C ALA A 36 18.55 30.41 -4.11
N THR A 37 18.39 29.24 -4.74
CA THR A 37 19.27 28.09 -4.49
C THR A 37 20.13 27.76 -5.71
N LYS A 38 21.00 28.70 -6.08
CA LYS A 38 22.21 28.38 -6.85
C LYS A 38 23.39 28.49 -5.90
N THR A 39 23.86 27.37 -5.37
CA THR A 39 25.21 27.27 -4.79
C THR A 39 25.79 25.90 -5.08
N SER A 40 26.95 25.99 -5.71
CA SER A 40 27.93 24.97 -6.11
C SER A 40 28.37 24.02 -5.00
N SER A 41 28.51 22.74 -5.32
CA SER A 41 29.73 21.92 -5.07
C SER A 41 29.47 20.53 -5.70
N GLY A 42 30.28 20.06 -6.66
CA GLY A 42 31.58 19.47 -6.37
C GLY A 42 31.47 17.96 -6.64
N GLU A 43 31.71 17.56 -7.88
CA GLU A 43 31.72 16.17 -8.32
C GLU A 43 32.95 15.45 -7.74
N ARG A 44 32.70 14.41 -6.94
CA ARG A 44 33.74 13.52 -6.39
C ARG A 44 33.49 12.13 -6.98
N PRO A 45 34.50 11.45 -7.55
CA PRO A 45 34.34 10.08 -8.02
C PRO A 45 34.02 9.19 -6.82
N ILE A 46 32.80 8.68 -6.75
CA ILE A 46 32.43 7.64 -5.79
C ILE A 46 33.05 6.35 -6.33
N ALA A 47 34.08 5.87 -5.63
CA ALA A 47 34.58 4.52 -5.83
C ALA A 47 33.39 3.56 -5.70
N GLU A 48 33.13 2.84 -6.79
CA GLU A 48 32.13 1.80 -6.89
C GLU A 48 32.47 0.70 -5.88
N SER A 49 31.79 0.76 -4.73
CA SER A 49 31.85 -0.29 -3.73
C SER A 49 30.94 -1.42 -4.22
N THR A 50 31.54 -2.36 -4.94
CA THR A 50 30.94 -3.64 -5.27
C THR A 50 30.81 -4.45 -3.99
N PHE A 51 29.70 -4.30 -3.27
CA PHE A 51 29.28 -5.31 -2.31
C PHE A 51 28.90 -6.57 -3.11
N PRO A 52 29.45 -7.75 -2.77
CA PRO A 52 29.06 -9.00 -3.43
C PRO A 52 27.55 -9.26 -3.22
N PRO A 53 26.88 -9.92 -4.18
CA PRO A 53 25.46 -10.22 -4.06
C PRO A 53 25.21 -11.08 -2.81
N THR A 54 24.46 -10.54 -1.86
CA THR A 54 24.00 -11.25 -0.66
C THR A 54 22.73 -12.03 -1.02
N THR A 55 22.87 -13.10 -1.81
CA THR A 55 21.77 -13.97 -2.25
C THR A 55 21.52 -15.18 -1.34
N ALA A 56 22.38 -15.42 -0.35
CA ALA A 56 22.35 -16.64 0.46
C ALA A 56 21.24 -16.73 1.54
N PRO A 57 20.91 -15.68 2.33
CA PRO A 57 20.00 -15.86 3.46
C PRO A 57 18.53 -15.96 3.06
N THR A 58 18.09 -15.17 2.07
CA THR A 58 16.67 -15.15 1.63
C THR A 58 16.29 -16.43 0.88
N SER A 59 17.16 -16.95 0.01
CA SER A 59 16.90 -18.20 -0.73
C SER A 59 16.76 -19.43 0.19
N ALA A 60 17.58 -19.52 1.25
CA ALA A 60 17.49 -20.61 2.22
C ALA A 60 16.21 -20.54 3.07
N LYS A 61 15.75 -19.34 3.44
CA LYS A 61 14.47 -19.14 4.14
C LYS A 61 13.29 -19.52 3.25
N GLN A 62 13.30 -19.08 1.99
CA GLN A 62 12.26 -19.40 1.01
C GLN A 62 12.13 -20.92 0.81
N GLY A 63 13.23 -21.65 0.66
CA GLY A 63 13.18 -23.11 0.49
C GLY A 63 12.57 -23.86 1.69
N LYS A 64 12.88 -23.42 2.93
CA LYS A 64 12.26 -23.98 4.15
C LYS A 64 10.76 -23.69 4.19
N LEU A 65 10.38 -22.46 3.85
CA LEU A 65 9.00 -22.00 3.86
C LEU A 65 8.17 -22.70 2.79
N GLN A 66 8.71 -22.86 1.57
CA GLN A 66 8.06 -23.59 0.49
C GLN A 66 7.76 -25.03 0.92
N LYS A 67 8.71 -25.73 1.53
CA LYS A 67 8.51 -27.09 2.05
C LYS A 67 7.45 -27.16 3.17
N ALA A 68 7.34 -26.13 3.98
CA ALA A 68 6.35 -26.07 5.06
C ALA A 68 4.93 -25.78 4.52
N LEU A 69 4.83 -24.98 3.46
CA LEU A 69 3.56 -24.61 2.83
C LEU A 69 3.06 -25.66 1.82
N PHE A 70 3.96 -26.27 1.06
CA PHE A 70 3.66 -27.18 -0.04
C PHE A 70 4.59 -28.39 0.02
N SER A 71 4.03 -29.60 -0.06
CA SER A 71 4.86 -30.81 -0.08
C SER A 71 5.63 -30.95 -1.40
N ASP A 72 5.02 -30.61 -2.54
CA ASP A 72 5.55 -30.96 -3.88
C ASP A 72 5.21 -29.95 -4.99
N TYR A 73 4.96 -28.67 -4.65
CA TYR A 73 4.57 -27.66 -5.64
C TYR A 73 5.75 -26.76 -6.05
N GLU A 74 6.02 -26.67 -7.36
CA GLU A 74 6.98 -25.73 -7.92
C GLU A 74 6.31 -24.36 -8.14
N ILE A 75 6.82 -23.34 -7.44
CA ILE A 75 6.33 -21.97 -7.59
C ILE A 75 7.01 -21.34 -8.81
N LEU A 76 6.20 -20.92 -9.78
CA LEU A 76 6.70 -20.26 -10.99
C LEU A 76 7.41 -18.94 -10.64
N PRO A 77 8.59 -18.65 -11.21
CA PRO A 77 9.25 -17.36 -11.05
C PRO A 77 8.36 -16.20 -11.52
N HIS A 78 8.48 -15.04 -10.85
CA HIS A 78 7.72 -13.81 -11.14
C HIS A 78 6.19 -13.96 -11.07
N SER A 79 5.69 -15.02 -10.46
CA SER A 79 4.27 -15.19 -10.14
C SER A 79 3.90 -14.47 -8.84
N ALA A 80 2.61 -14.22 -8.63
CA ALA A 80 2.10 -13.69 -7.37
C ALA A 80 2.49 -14.57 -6.16
N GLN A 81 2.51 -15.89 -6.35
CA GLN A 81 2.96 -16.87 -5.36
C GLN A 81 4.45 -16.69 -5.02
N SER A 82 5.28 -16.43 -6.03
CA SER A 82 6.72 -16.18 -5.81
C SER A 82 6.97 -14.90 -5.03
N SER A 83 6.23 -13.82 -5.33
CA SER A 83 6.30 -12.57 -4.58
C SER A 83 5.78 -12.73 -3.15
N ALA A 84 4.68 -13.47 -2.97
CA ALA A 84 4.13 -13.78 -1.65
C ALA A 84 5.11 -14.61 -0.80
N LEU A 85 5.76 -15.62 -1.40
CA LEU A 85 6.78 -16.40 -0.73
C LEU A 85 7.99 -15.53 -0.36
N SER A 86 8.41 -14.64 -1.26
CA SER A 86 9.52 -13.73 -1.00
C SER A 86 9.22 -12.80 0.15
N TRP A 87 8.08 -12.10 0.12
CA TRP A 87 7.63 -11.26 1.21
C TRP A 87 7.58 -12.05 2.52
N LEU A 88 6.96 -13.22 2.51
CA LEU A 88 6.82 -14.03 3.71
C LEU A 88 8.17 -14.53 4.24
N ALA A 89 9.20 -14.70 3.40
CA ALA A 89 10.56 -15.05 3.81
C ALA A 89 11.35 -13.88 4.44
N ASP A 90 10.92 -12.65 4.17
CA ASP A 90 11.53 -11.41 4.67
C ASP A 90 10.86 -10.90 5.97
N VAL A 91 9.71 -11.47 6.37
CA VAL A 91 9.08 -11.14 7.66
C VAL A 91 9.97 -11.59 8.83
N ASP A 92 10.34 -10.66 9.72
CA ASP A 92 11.31 -10.92 10.80
C ASP A 92 10.87 -12.00 11.81
N ASN A 93 9.56 -12.26 11.92
CA ASN A 93 8.97 -13.16 12.92
C ASN A 93 8.42 -14.49 12.39
N ILE A 94 8.83 -14.94 11.19
CA ILE A 94 8.42 -16.25 10.61
C ILE A 94 8.52 -17.42 11.59
N PRO A 95 9.60 -17.59 12.39
CA PRO A 95 9.74 -18.76 13.26
C PRO A 95 8.67 -18.86 14.36
N ASN A 96 7.99 -17.74 14.65
CA ASN A 96 6.99 -17.64 15.70
C ASN A 96 5.55 -17.76 15.16
N LEU A 97 5.37 -17.88 13.84
CA LEU A 97 4.06 -18.05 13.24
C LEU A 97 3.66 -19.53 13.24
N SER A 98 2.40 -19.82 13.57
CA SER A 98 1.83 -21.16 13.39
C SER A 98 1.77 -21.52 11.91
N ASN A 99 1.78 -22.81 11.58
CA ASN A 99 1.65 -23.27 10.19
C ASN A 99 0.37 -22.74 9.52
N ASP A 100 -0.73 -22.63 10.27
CA ASP A 100 -2.00 -22.13 9.75
C ASP A 100 -1.94 -20.64 9.44
N ARG A 101 -1.30 -19.84 10.30
CA ARG A 101 -1.03 -18.42 10.02
C ARG A 101 -0.09 -18.23 8.83
N LEU A 102 0.94 -19.07 8.69
CA LEU A 102 1.83 -19.03 7.52
C LEU A 102 1.06 -19.28 6.22
N LYS A 103 0.19 -20.30 6.20
CA LYS A 103 -0.65 -20.61 5.03
C LYS A 103 -1.61 -19.48 4.71
N GLN A 104 -2.26 -18.92 5.74
CA GLN A 104 -3.19 -17.81 5.59
C GLN A 104 -2.49 -16.56 5.05
N ARG A 105 -1.36 -16.14 5.64
CA ARG A 105 -0.57 -15.02 5.14
C ARG A 105 -0.11 -15.23 3.71
N PHE A 106 0.35 -16.44 3.39
CA PHE A 106 0.75 -16.78 2.03
C PHE A 106 -0.42 -16.60 1.04
N ALA A 107 -1.62 -17.10 1.39
CA ALA A 107 -2.81 -16.98 0.55
C ALA A 107 -3.21 -15.51 0.35
N LEU A 108 -3.26 -14.72 1.44
CA LEU A 108 -3.61 -13.30 1.39
C LEU A 108 -2.58 -12.45 0.64
N ALA A 109 -1.29 -12.71 0.84
CA ALA A 109 -0.22 -12.05 0.10
C ALA A 109 -0.25 -12.42 -1.39
N THR A 110 -0.53 -13.69 -1.72
CA THR A 110 -0.71 -14.12 -3.11
C THR A 110 -1.87 -13.37 -3.76
N LEU A 111 -3.01 -13.25 -3.05
CA LEU A 111 -4.16 -12.51 -3.53
C LEU A 111 -3.83 -11.02 -3.78
N TYR A 112 -3.14 -10.39 -2.84
CA TYR A 112 -2.68 -9.01 -2.95
C TYR A 112 -1.80 -8.81 -4.20
N TYR A 113 -0.77 -9.64 -4.40
CA TYR A 113 0.09 -9.53 -5.58
C TYR A 113 -0.65 -9.87 -6.88
N SER A 114 -1.55 -10.85 -6.88
CA SER A 114 -2.32 -11.26 -8.07
C SER A 114 -3.31 -10.19 -8.56
N THR A 115 -3.68 -9.26 -7.68
CA THR A 115 -4.60 -8.16 -7.98
C THR A 115 -3.87 -6.82 -8.11
N ASN A 116 -2.56 -6.86 -8.30
CA ASN A 116 -1.69 -5.69 -8.39
C ASN A 116 -1.86 -4.75 -7.18
N GLY A 117 -1.95 -5.30 -5.97
CA GLY A 117 -2.25 -4.55 -4.74
C GLY A 117 -1.38 -3.32 -4.52
N GLU A 118 -0.12 -3.39 -4.93
CA GLU A 118 0.85 -2.29 -4.81
C GLU A 118 0.44 -1.04 -5.60
N THR A 119 -0.25 -1.21 -6.73
CA THR A 119 -0.51 -0.13 -7.69
C THR A 119 -1.98 0.10 -7.98
N ALA A 120 -2.81 -0.95 -7.90
CA ALA A 120 -4.22 -0.91 -8.26
C ALA A 120 -5.15 -0.69 -7.06
N TRP A 121 -4.70 -1.00 -5.84
CA TRP A 121 -5.51 -0.80 -4.65
C TRP A 121 -5.47 0.65 -4.18
N LYS A 122 -6.64 1.23 -3.90
CA LYS A 122 -6.75 2.62 -3.41
C LYS A 122 -6.24 2.80 -1.98
N SER A 123 -6.30 1.72 -1.20
CA SER A 123 -5.80 1.63 0.17
C SER A 123 -5.12 0.28 0.35
N GLN A 124 -4.03 0.26 1.10
CA GLN A 124 -3.25 -0.95 1.34
C GLN A 124 -3.86 -1.82 2.45
N LEU A 125 -4.75 -1.27 3.28
CA LEU A 125 -5.52 -2.00 4.29
C LEU A 125 -4.63 -2.87 5.20
N ASN A 126 -3.43 -2.39 5.50
CA ASN A 126 -2.41 -3.09 6.27
C ASN A 126 -1.97 -4.45 5.71
N PHE A 127 -2.32 -4.79 4.47
CA PHE A 127 -1.78 -5.98 3.82
C PHE A 127 -0.25 -5.89 3.77
N LEU A 128 0.39 -7.05 3.91
CA LEU A 128 1.84 -7.19 3.90
C LEU A 128 2.56 -6.52 5.09
N THR A 129 1.84 -6.15 6.15
CA THR A 129 2.42 -5.69 7.42
C THR A 129 2.65 -6.84 8.41
N ASP A 130 3.31 -6.54 9.51
CA ASP A 130 3.53 -7.48 10.62
C ASP A 130 2.28 -7.69 11.50
N MET A 131 1.30 -6.78 11.43
CA MET A 131 0.02 -6.87 12.17
C MET A 131 -0.72 -8.17 11.87
N HIS A 132 -1.57 -8.62 12.81
CA HIS A 132 -2.37 -9.83 12.62
C HIS A 132 -3.27 -9.69 11.39
N GLU A 133 -3.47 -10.78 10.67
CA GLU A 133 -4.18 -10.83 9.39
C GLU A 133 -5.63 -10.35 9.55
N CYS A 134 -6.22 -10.53 10.74
CA CYS A 134 -7.53 -10.02 11.11
C CYS A 134 -7.60 -8.49 11.21
N GLU A 135 -6.46 -7.81 11.27
CA GLU A 135 -6.33 -6.35 11.27
C GLU A 135 -5.97 -5.81 9.89
N TRP A 136 -5.93 -6.68 8.86
CA TRP A 136 -5.69 -6.29 7.48
C TRP A 136 -6.95 -5.74 6.84
N ASN A 137 -7.40 -4.62 7.38
CA ASN A 137 -8.59 -3.91 6.95
C ASN A 137 -8.47 -2.39 7.13
N ASP A 138 -9.55 -1.66 6.84
CA ASP A 138 -9.62 -0.20 7.00
C ASP A 138 -9.92 0.26 8.43
N GLY A 139 -10.09 -0.66 9.39
CA GLY A 139 -10.38 -0.35 10.79
C GLY A 139 -11.73 0.34 11.02
N THR A 140 -12.64 0.32 10.03
CA THR A 140 -13.92 1.03 10.14
C THR A 140 -14.97 0.20 10.88
N SER A 141 -15.88 0.87 11.60
CA SER A 141 -16.99 0.19 12.31
C SER A 141 -18.17 -0.16 11.41
N GLY A 142 -18.08 0.12 10.10
CA GLY A 142 -19.14 -0.06 9.13
C GLY A 142 -18.87 -1.22 8.18
N THR A 143 -18.98 -0.97 6.88
CA THR A 143 -18.56 -1.94 5.86
C THR A 143 -17.04 -2.00 5.81
N VAL A 144 -16.47 -2.98 6.50
CA VAL A 144 -15.03 -3.25 6.53
C VAL A 144 -14.53 -3.63 5.14
N LEU A 145 -13.50 -2.95 4.64
CA LEU A 145 -12.75 -3.36 3.44
C LEU A 145 -11.52 -4.18 3.85
N GLY A 146 -11.21 -5.24 3.09
CA GLY A 146 -10.09 -6.15 3.38
C GLY A 146 -10.57 -7.38 4.13
N VAL A 147 -9.91 -7.74 5.22
CA VAL A 147 -10.32 -8.84 6.10
C VAL A 147 -11.48 -8.39 6.98
N ALA A 148 -12.68 -8.90 6.66
CA ALA A 148 -13.93 -8.48 7.29
C ALA A 148 -14.28 -9.30 8.53
N PHE A 149 -13.98 -10.60 8.52
CA PHE A 149 -14.24 -11.47 9.65
C PHE A 149 -13.14 -12.53 9.82
N CYS A 150 -12.82 -12.78 11.09
CA CYS A 150 -12.02 -13.91 11.54
C CYS A 150 -12.82 -14.73 12.55
N ASP A 151 -12.62 -16.05 12.54
CA ASP A 151 -13.18 -16.92 13.56
C ASP A 151 -12.44 -16.80 14.91
N GLU A 152 -12.90 -17.55 15.91
CA GLU A 152 -12.32 -17.56 17.27
C GLU A 152 -10.86 -18.02 17.31
N ASN A 153 -10.39 -18.72 16.27
CA ASN A 153 -9.00 -19.17 16.14
C ASN A 153 -8.12 -18.15 15.41
N GLY A 154 -8.67 -17.00 15.00
CA GLY A 154 -7.97 -16.00 14.20
C GLY A 154 -7.82 -16.37 12.72
N MET A 155 -8.63 -17.30 12.23
CA MET A 155 -8.65 -17.68 10.82
C MET A 155 -9.61 -16.79 10.05
N VAL A 156 -9.12 -16.24 8.93
CA VAL A 156 -9.90 -15.39 8.02
C VAL A 156 -10.97 -16.22 7.34
N THR A 157 -12.22 -15.81 7.51
CA THR A 157 -13.38 -16.47 6.88
C THR A 157 -14.10 -15.56 5.90
N GLU A 158 -13.90 -14.25 5.98
CA GLU A 158 -14.55 -13.29 5.10
C GLU A 158 -13.59 -12.19 4.64
N LEU A 159 -13.62 -11.93 3.33
CA LEU A 159 -12.88 -10.86 2.68
C LEU A 159 -13.83 -9.98 1.87
N ASN A 160 -13.67 -8.65 1.97
CA ASN A 160 -14.46 -7.68 1.23
C ASN A 160 -13.59 -6.79 0.35
N PHE A 161 -13.70 -7.01 -0.98
CA PHE A 161 -12.95 -6.27 -2.01
C PHE A 161 -13.77 -5.23 -2.77
N SER A 162 -15.02 -4.98 -2.38
CA SER A 162 -16.00 -4.22 -3.17
C SER A 162 -15.56 -2.81 -3.61
N LYS A 163 -14.57 -2.21 -2.96
CA LYS A 163 -14.04 -0.87 -3.29
C LYS A 163 -12.52 -0.79 -3.29
N ILE A 164 -11.85 -1.94 -3.25
CA ILE A 164 -10.40 -2.00 -3.07
C ILE A 164 -9.70 -1.56 -4.35
N THR A 165 -10.19 -1.98 -5.52
CA THR A 165 -9.57 -1.68 -6.80
C THR A 165 -10.06 -0.36 -7.40
N SER A 166 -9.14 0.41 -7.99
CA SER A 166 -9.51 1.45 -8.95
C SER A 166 -10.28 0.80 -10.10
N THR A 167 -11.42 1.36 -10.48
CA THR A 167 -12.41 0.87 -11.46
C THR A 167 -11.86 0.74 -12.89
N LEU A 168 -10.81 -0.06 -13.07
CA LEU A 168 -10.13 -0.35 -14.33
C LEU A 168 -9.57 -1.78 -14.31
N PHE A 169 -10.31 -2.74 -13.77
CA PHE A 169 -10.18 -4.14 -14.21
C PHE A 169 -11.04 -4.32 -15.46
N HIS A 170 -10.57 -3.77 -16.59
CA HIS A 170 -10.92 -4.37 -17.88
C HIS A 170 -10.06 -5.62 -17.99
N ILE A 171 -10.64 -6.74 -17.53
CA ILE A 171 -10.10 -8.08 -17.73
C ILE A 171 -10.05 -8.29 -19.24
N TRP A 172 -8.85 -8.57 -19.75
CA TRP A 172 -8.59 -8.97 -21.14
C TRP A 172 -9.09 -10.40 -21.39
#